data_AF-A0A353NJC7-F1
#
_entry.id   AF-A0A353NJC7-F1
#
_cell.length_a   1.000
_cell.length_b   1.000
_cell.length_c   1.000
_cell.angle_alpha   90.00
_cell.angle_beta   90.00
_cell.angle_gamma   90.00
#
_symmetry.space_group_name_H-M   'P 1'
#
loop_
_entity.id
_entity.type
_entity.pdbx_description
1 polymer ?
#
loop_
_entity_poly.entity_id
_entity_poly.type
_entity_poly.pdbx_seq_one_letter_code
_entity_poly.pdbx_strand_id
1 'polypeptide(L)' 'SGISEEALDAARKRMQEDKMSPLSSQLDWLGKAGFDDITAWYQYYSFVIYSGTKPLATNS' A
#
# COMPACT_ATOMS: atom_id res chain seq x y z
N SER A 1 8.56 -10.70 28.56
CA SER A 1 9.35 -9.64 27.89
C SER A 1 8.42 -8.85 27.00
N GLY A 2 7.95 -7.70 27.48
CA GLY A 2 7.11 -6.77 26.71
C GLY A 2 7.96 -5.61 26.18
N ILE A 3 7.44 -4.94 25.15
CA ILE A 3 7.94 -3.64 24.69
C ILE A 3 7.83 -2.63 25.83
N SER A 4 8.85 -1.78 26.01
CA SER A 4 8.81 -0.69 27.02
C SER A 4 7.77 0.36 26.62
N GLU A 5 7.24 1.10 27.60
CA GLU A 5 6.23 2.13 27.32
C GLU A 5 6.77 3.21 26.39
N GLU A 6 8.05 3.59 26.52
CA GLU A 6 8.69 4.58 25.64
C GLU A 6 8.77 4.09 24.20
N ALA A 7 9.06 2.80 24.00
CA ALA A 7 9.11 2.21 22.67
C ALA A 7 7.70 2.08 22.07
N LEU A 8 6.68 1.83 22.89
CA LEU A 8 5.28 1.78 22.46
C LEU A 8 4.80 3.17 22.02
N ASP A 9 5.10 4.22 22.79
CA ASP A 9 4.76 5.60 22.47
C ASP A 9 5.47 6.11 21.22
N ALA A 10 6.75 5.78 21.07
CA ALA A 10 7.51 6.10 19.87
C ALA A 10 6.92 5.42 18.62
N ALA A 11 6.50 4.15 18.72
CA ALA A 11 5.83 3.44 17.63
C ALA A 11 4.48 4.09 17.29
N ARG A 12 3.69 4.45 18.30
CA ARG A 12 2.39 5.10 18.13
C ARG A 12 2.49 6.46 17.45
N LYS A 13 3.51 7.26 17.80
CA LYS A 13 3.79 8.55 17.14
C LYS A 13 4.11 8.36 15.66
N ARG A 14 4.97 7.40 15.30
CA ARG A 14 5.30 7.09 13.90
C ARG A 14 4.06 6.66 13.10
N MET A 15 3.20 5.84 13.71
CA MET A 15 1.94 5.41 13.08
C MET A 15 0.96 6.56 12.85
N GLN A 16 0.95 7.61 13.68
CA GLN A 16 0.09 8.79 13.48
C GLN A 16 0.51 9.63 12.28
N GLU A 17 1.81 9.66 11.99
CA GLU A 17 2.37 10.36 10.84
C GLU A 17 2.21 9.55 9.55
N ASP A 18 2.07 8.22 9.66
CA ASP A 18 1.80 7.31 8.56
C ASP A 18 0.34 7.40 8.07
N LYS A 19 0.03 8.51 7.39
CA LYS A 19 -1.26 8.69 6.73
C LYS A 19 -1.29 7.89 5.43
N MET A 20 -1.92 6.73 5.49
CA MET A 20 -2.20 5.94 4.29
C MET A 20 -2.93 6.79 3.24
N SER A 21 -2.41 6.79 2.02
CA SER A 21 -3.13 7.36 0.89
C SER A 21 -4.40 6.54 0.60
N PRO A 22 -5.48 7.17 0.09
CA PRO A 22 -6.67 6.43 -0.31
C PRO A 22 -6.33 5.28 -1.25
N LEU A 23 -7.04 4.15 -1.14
CA LEU A 23 -6.83 2.99 -2.02
C LEU A 23 -6.90 3.40 -3.50
N SER A 24 -7.86 4.25 -3.86
CA SER A 24 -7.99 4.76 -5.23
C SER A 24 -6.73 5.47 -5.75
N SER A 25 -6.06 6.25 -4.90
CA SER A 25 -4.79 6.91 -5.27
C SER A 25 -3.69 5.88 -5.51
N GLN A 26 -3.61 4.84 -4.68
CA GLN A 26 -2.63 3.77 -4.83
C GLN A 26 -2.84 2.96 -6.12
N LEU A 27 -4.09 2.66 -6.47
CA LEU A 27 -4.43 1.97 -7.72
C LEU A 27 -4.16 2.84 -8.96
N ASP A 28 -4.48 4.13 -8.90
CA ASP A 28 -4.17 5.09 -9.97
C ASP A 28 -2.65 5.21 -10.22
N TRP A 29 -1.83 5.14 -9.16
CA TRP A 29 -0.38 5.11 -9.30
C TRP A 29 0.14 3.88 -10.03
N LEU A 30 -0.46 2.70 -9.82
CA LEU A 30 -0.11 1.50 -10.61
C LEU A 30 -0.38 1.73 -12.09
N GLY A 31 -1.52 2.32 -12.44
CA GLY A 31 -1.87 2.63 -13.84
C GLY A 31 -0.87 3.61 -14.46
N LYS A 32 -0.53 4.68 -13.72
CA LYS A 32 0.47 5.66 -14.17
C LYS A 32 1.88 5.08 -14.29
N ALA A 33 2.20 4.03 -13.54
CA ALA A 33 3.47 3.30 -13.63
C ALA A 33 3.51 2.27 -14.78
N GLY A 34 2.43 2.14 -15.57
CA GLY A 34 2.33 1.22 -16.71
C GLY A 34 2.01 -0.21 -16.31
N PHE A 35 1.32 -0.41 -15.18
CA PHE A 35 0.70 -1.68 -14.86
C PHE A 35 -0.71 -1.75 -15.44
N ASP A 36 -1.05 -2.90 -15.98
CA ASP A 36 -2.38 -3.28 -16.45
C ASP A 36 -3.01 -4.28 -15.47
N ASP A 37 -4.24 -4.74 -15.75
CA ASP A 37 -4.98 -5.73 -14.95
C ASP A 37 -5.07 -5.40 -13.44
N ILE A 38 -5.14 -4.11 -13.12
CA ILE A 38 -5.13 -3.62 -11.73
C ILE A 38 -6.39 -4.10 -11.02
N THR A 39 -6.19 -4.91 -9.98
CA THR A 39 -7.28 -5.58 -9.25
C THR A 39 -7.06 -5.51 -7.75
N ALA A 40 -8.11 -5.16 -7.01
CA ALA A 40 -8.17 -5.33 -5.56
C ALA A 40 -8.83 -6.69 -5.25
N TRP A 41 -8.07 -7.61 -4.67
CA TRP A 41 -8.51 -8.98 -4.39
C TRP A 41 -9.22 -9.08 -3.05
N TYR A 42 -8.81 -8.25 -2.10
CA TYR A 42 -9.33 -8.26 -0.74
C TYR A 42 -9.27 -6.86 -0.14
N GLN A 43 -10.33 -6.48 0.57
CA GLN A 43 -10.39 -5.22 1.30
C GLN A 43 -11.08 -5.45 2.65
N TYR A 44 -10.40 -5.09 3.73
CA TYR A 44 -10.95 -5.06 5.07
C TYR A 44 -10.41 -3.87 5.85
N TYR A 45 -11.24 -2.84 6.03
CA TYR A 45 -10.84 -1.54 6.57
C TYR A 45 -9.58 -1.01 5.88
N SER A 46 -8.49 -0.79 6.62
CA SER A 46 -7.22 -0.28 6.11
C SER A 46 -6.27 -1.38 5.60
N PHE A 47 -6.70 -2.64 5.59
CA PHE A 47 -5.91 -3.74 5.05
C PHE A 47 -6.47 -4.14 3.68
N VAL A 48 -5.66 -3.97 2.63
CA VAL A 48 -6.06 -4.23 1.25
C VAL A 48 -4.96 -5.00 0.53
N ILE A 49 -5.36 -6.03 -0.22
CA ILE A 49 -4.49 -6.77 -1.14
C ILE A 49 -4.90 -6.38 -2.56
N TYR A 50 -3.98 -5.78 -3.30
CA TYR A 50 -4.17 -5.42 -4.70
C TYR A 50 -2.90 -5.71 -5.50
N SER A 51 -3.06 -5.90 -6.80
CA SER A 51 -1.95 -6.13 -7.72
C SER A 51 -2.23 -5.51 -9.08
N GLY A 52 -1.19 -5.40 -9.90
CA GLY A 52 -1.29 -5.16 -11.34
C GLY A 52 -0.20 -5.96 -12.05
N THR A 53 -0.37 -6.17 -13.35
CA THR A 53 0.59 -6.87 -14.22
C THR A 53 1.36 -5.83 -15.01
N LYS A 54 2.70 -5.88 -14.98
CA LYS A 54 3.49 -5.05 -15.88
C LYS A 54 3.73 -5.81 -17.18
N PRO A 55 3.30 -5.30 -18.35
CA PRO A 55 3.61 -5.94 -19.62
C PRO A 55 5.13 -6.08 -19.77
N LEU A 56 5.56 -7.23 -20.27
CA LEU A 56 6.94 -7.37 -20.75
C LEU A 56 7.11 -6.42 -21.93
N ALA A 57 8.18 -5.63 -21.95
CA ALA A 57 8.45 -4.74 -23.06
C ALA A 57 8.54 -5.55 -24.35
N THR A 58 7.53 -5.42 -25.21
CA THR A 58 7.57 -6.00 -26.54
C THR A 58 8.54 -5.16 -27.36
N ASN A 59 9.78 -5.64 -27.52
CA ASN A 59 10.68 -5.08 -28.52
C ASN A 59 10.00 -5.22 -29.88
N SER A 60 9.46 -4.11 -30.39
CA SER A 60 8.90 -3.99 -31.76
C SER A 60 10.02 -3.75 -32.75
#